data_AF-A0AAU4UQX0-F1
#
_entry.id   AF-A0AAU4UQX0-F1
#
_cell.length_a   1.000
_cell.length_b   1.000
_cell.length_c   1.000
_cell.angle_alpha   90.00
_cell.angle_beta   90.00
_cell.angle_gamma   90.00
#
_symmetry.space_group_name_H-M   'P 1'
#
loop_
_entity.id
_entity.type
_entity.pdbx_description
1 polymer ?
#
loop_
_entity_poly.entity_id
_entity_poly.type
_entity_poly.pdbx_seq_one_letter_code
_entity_poly.pdbx_strand_id
1 'polypeptide(L)'
;MRKNPPGSEPSASHGPFGRVVRVPIPDQRPHYEHAPWTGAFPERLADFLAGLIPLFIAELTSATDEQINQARDAALEQIANHGDDLQFGGEHRRSSRTALAKAFALLARAEGGVTALGVHACTAVHEGCPGLKPPASASPSSDTDR
;
A
#
# COMPACT_ATOMS: atom_id res chain seq x y z
N MET A 1 4.11 -10.77 43.56
CA MET A 1 3.08 -10.53 42.52
C MET A 1 3.20 -9.10 42.04
N ARG A 2 3.82 -8.86 40.88
CA ARG A 2 3.88 -7.52 40.27
C ARG A 2 2.59 -7.30 39.48
N LYS A 3 1.80 -6.30 39.86
CA LYS A 3 0.62 -5.85 39.11
C LYS A 3 1.12 -5.13 37.84
N ASN A 4 0.60 -5.51 36.67
CA ASN A 4 0.79 -4.73 35.44
C ASN A 4 0.10 -3.36 35.60
N PRO A 5 0.69 -2.24 35.12
CA PRO A 5 0.04 -0.95 35.18
C PRO A 5 -1.11 -0.88 34.16
N PRO A 6 -2.20 -0.16 34.47
CA PRO A 6 -3.30 0.05 33.55
C PRO A 6 -2.98 1.20 32.58
N GLY A 7 -3.24 1.01 31.28
CA GLY A 7 -3.33 2.11 30.31
C GLY A 7 -2.17 2.28 29.34
N SER A 8 -1.77 1.23 28.62
CA SER A 8 -1.12 1.46 27.33
C SER A 8 -2.17 2.02 26.39
N GLU A 9 -2.13 3.33 26.12
CA GLU A 9 -2.92 3.92 25.04
C GLU A 9 -2.66 3.15 23.75
N PRO A 10 -3.67 2.92 22.88
CA PRO A 10 -3.44 2.29 21.59
C PRO A 10 -2.39 3.13 20.86
N SER A 11 -1.29 2.51 20.43
CA SER A 11 -0.26 3.17 19.66
C SER A 11 -0.90 3.92 18.49
N ALA A 12 -0.76 5.25 18.47
CA ALA A 12 -1.27 6.10 17.39
C ALA A 12 -0.64 5.75 16.02
N SER A 13 0.42 4.94 16.01
CA SER A 13 1.17 4.51 14.83
C SER A 13 1.09 2.99 14.62
N HIS A 14 1.09 2.58 13.35
CA HIS A 14 1.21 1.19 12.92
C HIS A 14 2.65 0.63 12.96
N GLY A 15 3.61 1.38 13.52
CA GLY A 15 5.03 1.00 13.56
C GLY A 15 5.79 1.44 12.31
N PRO A 16 7.08 1.05 12.18
CA PRO A 16 7.99 1.62 11.18
C PRO A 16 7.64 1.25 9.74
N PHE A 17 6.84 0.21 9.53
CA PHE A 17 6.43 -0.26 8.21
C PHE A 17 5.04 0.25 7.79
N GLY A 18 4.37 1.00 8.68
CA GLY A 18 2.97 1.36 8.52
C GLY A 18 2.07 0.14 8.43
N ARG A 19 0.83 0.36 7.99
CA ARG A 19 -0.12 -0.68 7.61
C ARG A 19 -0.32 -0.61 6.11
N VAL A 20 0.05 -1.70 5.43
CA VAL A 20 -0.19 -1.86 3.99
C VAL A 20 -1.02 -3.13 3.79
N VAL A 21 -2.14 -3.02 3.09
CA VAL A 21 -3.03 -4.15 2.81
C VAL A 21 -3.52 -4.12 1.38
N ARG A 22 -3.76 -5.30 0.82
CA ARG A 22 -4.51 -5.46 -0.42
C ARG A 22 -5.96 -5.03 -0.18
N VAL A 23 -6.51 -4.29 -1.13
CA VAL A 23 -7.95 -3.97 -1.18
C VAL A 23 -8.52 -4.42 -2.52
N PRO A 24 -9.79 -4.83 -2.58
CA PRO A 24 -10.44 -5.10 -3.86
C PRO A 24 -10.34 -3.88 -4.75
N ILE A 25 -9.86 -4.08 -5.97
CA ILE A 25 -10.06 -3.08 -7.03
C ILE A 25 -11.55 -3.18 -7.36
N PRO A 26 -12.34 -2.09 -7.22
CA PRO A 26 -13.75 -2.12 -7.59
C PRO A 26 -13.88 -2.72 -8.98
N ASP A 27 -14.92 -3.52 -9.19
CA ASP A 27 -15.22 -4.16 -10.47
C ASP A 27 -15.53 -3.08 -11.51
N GLN A 28 -14.47 -2.45 -12.03
CA GLN A 28 -14.51 -1.60 -13.18
C GLN A 28 -14.73 -2.57 -14.32
N ARG A 29 -15.99 -2.77 -14.69
CA ARG A 29 -16.33 -3.41 -15.96
C ARG A 29 -15.41 -2.80 -17.00
N PRO A 30 -14.52 -3.60 -17.62
CA PRO A 30 -13.64 -3.11 -18.63
C PRO A 30 -14.44 -2.38 -19.72
N HIS A 31 -14.31 -1.06 -19.85
CA HIS A 31 -14.47 -0.44 -21.17
C HIS A 31 -13.32 -0.86 -22.12
N TYR A 32 -12.42 -1.71 -21.63
CA TYR A 32 -11.27 -2.30 -22.29
C TYR A 32 -11.49 -3.80 -22.59
N GLU A 33 -12.69 -4.20 -23.06
CA GLU A 33 -12.98 -5.55 -23.60
C GLU A 33 -11.98 -6.02 -24.68
N HIS A 34 -11.17 -5.10 -25.22
CA HIS A 34 -10.15 -5.37 -26.25
C HIS A 34 -8.72 -5.05 -25.82
N ALA A 35 -8.46 -4.66 -24.57
CA ALA A 35 -7.08 -4.55 -24.12
C ALA A 35 -6.48 -5.95 -23.95
N PRO A 36 -5.32 -6.26 -24.56
CA PRO A 36 -4.69 -7.59 -24.48
C PRO A 36 -4.22 -7.99 -23.07
N TRP A 37 -4.48 -7.16 -22.06
CA TRP A 37 -4.02 -7.28 -20.68
C TRP A 37 -5.21 -7.50 -19.75
N THR A 38 -5.88 -8.64 -19.87
CA THR A 38 -6.97 -9.05 -18.99
C THR A 38 -6.43 -9.41 -17.59
N GLY A 39 -6.89 -8.70 -16.55
CA GLY A 39 -6.83 -9.07 -15.13
C GLY A 39 -5.47 -9.13 -14.41
N ALA A 40 -4.39 -9.59 -15.06
CA ALA A 40 -3.14 -9.93 -14.37
C ALA A 40 -2.26 -8.72 -14.02
N PHE A 41 -2.33 -7.62 -14.79
CA PHE A 41 -1.50 -6.45 -14.54
C PHE A 41 -1.88 -5.71 -13.24
N PRO A 42 -3.15 -5.32 -13.02
CA PRO A 42 -3.54 -4.63 -11.78
C PRO A 42 -3.23 -5.46 -10.54
N GLU A 43 -3.45 -6.77 -10.59
CA GLU A 43 -3.15 -7.69 -9.48
C GLU A 43 -1.65 -7.77 -9.17
N ARG A 44 -0.81 -7.95 -10.20
CA ARG A 44 0.66 -8.00 -10.03
C ARG A 44 1.24 -6.66 -9.59
N LEU A 45 0.67 -5.56 -10.06
CA LEU A 45 1.08 -4.22 -9.64
C LEU A 45 0.76 -4.03 -8.15
N ALA A 46 -0.44 -4.41 -7.73
CA ALA A 46 -0.85 -4.30 -6.34
C ALA A 46 -0.04 -5.21 -5.41
N ASP A 47 0.40 -6.40 -5.85
CA ASP A 47 1.33 -7.25 -5.09
C ASP A 47 2.71 -6.61 -4.96
N PHE A 48 3.22 -6.06 -6.06
CA PHE A 48 4.47 -5.33 -6.07
C PHE A 48 4.43 -4.13 -5.10
N LEU A 49 3.36 -3.34 -5.16
CA LEU A 49 3.15 -2.20 -4.28
C LEU A 49 3.04 -2.64 -2.81
N ALA A 50 2.25 -3.68 -2.52
CA ALA A 50 2.09 -4.20 -1.17
C ALA A 50 3.41 -4.69 -0.56
N GLY A 51 4.33 -5.19 -1.39
CA GLY A 51 5.68 -5.59 -0.96
C GLY A 51 6.64 -4.42 -0.73
N LEU A 52 6.63 -3.39 -1.60
CA LEU A 52 7.64 -2.30 -1.55
C LEU A 52 7.23 -1.12 -0.67
N ILE A 53 5.95 -0.77 -0.61
CA ILE A 53 5.47 0.39 0.16
C ILE A 53 5.95 0.34 1.62
N PRO A 54 5.87 -0.80 2.36
CA PRO A 54 6.34 -0.87 3.74
C PRO A 54 7.82 -0.49 3.89
N LEU A 55 8.66 -0.88 2.94
CA LEU A 55 10.10 -0.57 2.96
C LEU A 55 10.33 0.94 2.81
N PHE A 56 9.62 1.58 1.88
CA PHE A 56 9.71 3.02 1.70
C PHE A 56 9.12 3.82 2.86
N ILE A 57 8.06 3.32 3.52
CA ILE A 57 7.57 3.93 4.78
C ILE A 57 8.66 3.89 5.85
N ALA A 58 9.36 2.76 5.98
CA ALA A 58 10.45 2.62 6.94
C ALA A 58 11.61 3.58 6.63
N GLU A 59 12.01 3.71 5.36
CA GLU A 59 13.02 4.68 4.93
C GLU A 59 12.63 6.13 5.26
N LEU A 60 11.36 6.48 5.08
CA LEU A 60 10.85 7.82 5.34
C LEU A 60 10.66 8.13 6.83
N THR A 61 10.66 7.14 7.72
CA THR A 61 10.42 7.34 9.16
C THR A 61 11.50 8.21 9.81
N SER A 62 12.73 8.15 9.32
CA SER A 62 13.85 8.99 9.79
C SER A 62 14.21 10.13 8.83
N ALA A 63 13.41 10.36 7.79
CA ALA A 63 13.70 11.38 6.79
C ALA A 63 13.36 12.79 7.31
N THR A 64 14.18 13.77 6.93
CA THR A 64 13.87 15.19 7.15
C THR A 64 12.81 15.67 6.17
N ASP A 65 12.14 16.78 6.47
CA ASP A 65 11.16 17.38 5.56
C ASP A 65 11.75 17.71 4.18
N GLU A 66 13.02 18.13 4.15
CA GLU A 66 13.75 18.35 2.90
C GLU A 66 13.91 17.06 2.10
N GLN A 67 14.30 15.96 2.74
CA GLN A 67 14.43 14.66 2.08
C GLN A 67 13.07 14.13 1.60
N ILE A 68 12.01 14.39 2.35
CA ILE A 68 10.62 14.07 1.97
C ILE A 68 10.23 14.85 0.71
N ASN A 69 10.49 16.17 0.67
CA ASN A 69 10.18 17.01 -0.48
C ASN A 69 10.96 16.59 -1.72
N GLN A 70 12.26 16.30 -1.58
CA GLN A 70 13.09 15.77 -2.67
C GLN A 70 12.57 14.42 -3.18
N ALA A 71 12.19 13.51 -2.28
CA ALA A 71 11.62 12.22 -2.66
C ALA A 71 10.28 12.38 -3.39
N ARG A 72 9.45 13.33 -2.97
CA ARG A 72 8.19 13.68 -3.64
C ARG A 72 8.45 14.17 -5.06
N ASP A 73 9.33 15.16 -5.21
CA ASP A 73 9.56 15.81 -6.50
C ASP A 73 10.16 14.83 -7.52
N ALA A 74 11.13 14.01 -7.08
CA ALA A 74 11.70 12.95 -7.93
C ALA A 74 10.68 11.86 -8.32
N ALA A 75 9.79 11.47 -7.39
CA ALA A 75 8.74 10.51 -7.72
C ALA A 75 7.72 11.08 -8.71
N LEU A 76 7.32 12.35 -8.53
CA LEU A 76 6.42 13.05 -9.43
C LEU A 76 7.01 13.18 -10.84
N GLU A 77 8.26 13.61 -10.95
CA GLU A 77 8.96 13.74 -12.23
C GLU A 77 9.02 12.41 -12.98
N GLN A 78 9.43 11.33 -12.30
CA GLN A 78 9.51 10.00 -12.90
C GLN A 78 8.13 9.51 -13.39
N ILE A 79 7.08 9.71 -12.61
CA ILE A 79 5.72 9.27 -12.97
C ILE A 79 5.15 10.12 -14.10
N ALA A 80 5.39 11.44 -14.08
CA ALA A 80 4.89 12.36 -15.11
C ALA A 80 5.53 12.08 -16.48
N ASN A 81 6.83 11.78 -16.51
CA ASN A 81 7.57 11.57 -17.74
C ASN A 81 7.48 10.12 -18.28
N HIS A 82 7.24 9.14 -17.41
CA HIS A 82 7.35 7.71 -17.74
C HIS A 82 6.21 6.86 -17.13
N GLY A 83 5.02 7.44 -17.02
CA GLY A 83 3.83 6.76 -16.49
C GLY A 83 3.26 5.72 -17.46
N ASP A 84 3.47 5.89 -18.75
CA ASP A 84 3.14 4.92 -19.80
C ASP A 84 3.97 3.63 -19.67
N ASP A 85 5.25 3.75 -19.33
CA ASP A 85 6.14 2.61 -19.05
C ASP A 85 5.64 1.73 -17.88
N LEU A 86 4.82 2.27 -16.96
CA LEU A 86 4.17 1.46 -15.92
C LEU A 86 3.19 0.46 -16.52
N GLN A 87 2.40 0.91 -17.51
CA GLN A 87 1.29 0.18 -18.09
C GLN A 87 1.71 -0.69 -19.27
N PHE A 88 2.46 -0.10 -20.21
CA PHE A 88 2.84 -0.75 -21.46
C PHE A 88 4.23 -1.39 -21.41
N GLY A 89 5.00 -1.07 -20.37
CA GLY A 89 6.40 -1.45 -20.28
C GLY A 89 7.30 -0.55 -21.12
N GLY A 90 8.60 -0.64 -20.87
CA GLY A 90 9.60 0.24 -21.47
C GLY A 90 10.88 0.23 -20.66
N GLU A 91 11.84 1.05 -21.08
CA GLU A 91 13.17 1.17 -20.45
C GLU A 91 13.05 1.60 -18.98
N HIS A 92 12.10 2.49 -18.68
CA HIS A 92 11.90 3.09 -17.35
C HIS A 92 10.86 2.34 -16.51
N ARG A 93 10.35 1.19 -16.96
CA ARG A 93 9.33 0.43 -16.21
C ARG A 93 9.74 0.17 -14.75
N ARG A 94 11.01 -0.17 -14.51
CA ARG A 94 11.51 -0.44 -13.16
C ARG A 94 11.52 0.83 -12.30
N SER A 95 12.09 1.91 -12.82
CA SER A 95 12.20 3.17 -12.08
C SER A 95 10.83 3.79 -11.83
N SER A 96 9.92 3.72 -12.80
CA SER A 96 8.54 4.20 -12.63
C SER A 96 7.77 3.40 -11.59
N ARG A 97 7.90 2.06 -11.56
CA ARG A 97 7.24 1.23 -10.52
C ARG A 97 7.76 1.56 -9.13
N THR A 98 9.07 1.75 -9.00
CA THR A 98 9.69 2.18 -7.73
C THR A 98 9.22 3.57 -7.32
N ALA A 99 9.15 4.52 -8.26
CA ALA A 99 8.64 5.87 -8.00
C ALA A 99 7.18 5.84 -7.53
N LEU A 100 6.34 5.00 -8.14
CA LEU A 100 4.95 4.82 -7.71
C LEU A 100 4.87 4.28 -6.27
N ALA A 101 5.66 3.26 -5.92
CA ALA A 101 5.70 2.75 -4.54
C ALA A 101 6.17 3.81 -3.53
N LYS A 102 7.18 4.62 -3.89
CA LYS A 102 7.63 5.77 -3.06
C LYS A 102 6.54 6.83 -2.90
N ALA A 103 5.83 7.16 -3.97
CA ALA A 103 4.70 8.09 -3.92
C ALA A 103 3.60 7.58 -2.96
N PHE A 104 3.28 6.29 -2.99
CA PHE A 104 2.35 5.70 -2.01
C PHE A 104 2.87 5.79 -0.57
N ALA A 105 4.15 5.55 -0.33
CA ALA A 105 4.73 5.68 1.01
C ALA A 105 4.68 7.13 1.53
N LEU A 106 4.89 8.12 0.65
CA LEU A 106 4.71 9.54 0.99
C LEU A 106 3.25 9.86 1.32
N LEU A 107 2.31 9.38 0.50
CA LEU A 107 0.87 9.59 0.69
C LEU A 107 0.31 8.84 1.91
N ALA A 108 0.91 7.73 2.31
CA ALA A 108 0.50 6.98 3.51
C ALA A 108 0.64 7.79 4.81
N ARG A 109 1.40 8.90 4.79
CA ARG A 109 1.54 9.86 5.90
C ARG A 109 0.38 10.84 6.01
N ALA A 110 -0.47 10.96 4.98
CA ALA A 110 -1.67 11.79 5.03
C ALA A 110 -2.69 11.23 6.03
N GLU A 111 -3.57 12.09 6.55
CA GLU A 111 -4.68 11.67 7.37
C GLU A 111 -5.56 10.66 6.61
N GLY A 112 -5.82 9.49 7.21
CA GLY A 112 -6.55 8.40 6.57
C GLY A 112 -5.75 7.57 5.55
N GLY A 113 -4.49 7.92 5.28
CA GLY A 113 -3.61 7.22 4.34
C GLY A 113 -4.04 7.34 2.88
N VAL A 114 -3.65 6.36 2.07
CA VAL A 114 -3.94 6.30 0.63
C VAL A 114 -4.56 4.95 0.26
N THR A 115 -5.60 4.98 -0.58
CA THR A 115 -6.24 3.79 -1.13
C THR A 115 -6.36 3.93 -2.65
N ALA A 116 -5.54 3.21 -3.39
CA ALA A 116 -5.55 3.21 -4.85
C ALA A 116 -4.84 1.97 -5.40
N LEU A 117 -5.12 1.64 -6.67
CA LEU A 117 -4.41 0.57 -7.39
C LEU A 117 -4.36 -0.78 -6.64
N GLY A 118 -5.45 -1.14 -5.96
CA GLY A 118 -5.58 -2.40 -5.23
C GLY A 118 -4.82 -2.47 -3.90
N VAL A 119 -4.31 -1.34 -3.41
CA VAL A 119 -3.59 -1.25 -2.13
C VAL A 119 -4.12 -0.10 -1.29
N HIS A 120 -4.22 -0.34 0.02
CA HIS A 120 -4.31 0.69 1.04
C HIS A 120 -3.02 0.77 1.83
N ALA A 121 -2.53 1.98 2.11
CA ALA A 121 -1.36 2.23 2.95
C ALA A 121 -1.60 3.42 3.89
N CYS A 122 -1.30 3.24 5.18
CA CYS A 122 -1.35 4.31 6.18
C CYS A 122 -0.26 4.13 7.26
N THR A 123 0.24 5.23 7.83
CA THR A 123 1.25 5.19 8.90
C THR A 123 0.65 5.30 10.31
N ALA A 124 -0.53 5.90 10.44
CA ALA A 124 -1.24 6.13 11.68
C ALA A 124 -2.55 5.35 11.75
N VAL A 125 -2.99 5.02 12.96
CA VAL A 125 -4.31 4.42 13.19
C VAL A 125 -5.38 5.45 12.83
N HIS A 126 -6.37 5.05 12.05
CA HIS A 126 -7.48 5.93 11.65
C HIS A 126 -8.80 5.15 11.50
N GLU A 127 -9.92 5.87 11.60
CA GLU A 127 -11.24 5.29 11.36
C GLU A 127 -11.38 4.79 9.91
N GLY A 128 -12.08 3.68 9.72
CA GLY A 128 -12.32 3.09 8.40
C GLY A 128 -11.10 2.44 7.74
N CYS A 129 -9.97 2.25 8.44
CA CYS A 129 -8.79 1.57 7.89
C CYS A 129 -9.14 0.15 7.38
N PRO A 130 -8.95 -0.14 6.07
CA PRO A 130 -9.20 -1.47 5.51
C PRO A 130 -8.39 -2.59 6.19
N GLY A 131 -7.25 -2.26 6.79
CA GLY A 131 -6.41 -3.21 7.52
C GLY A 131 -6.96 -3.65 8.88
N LEU A 132 -7.95 -2.94 9.44
CA LEU A 132 -8.59 -3.32 10.71
C LEU A 132 -9.65 -4.40 10.56
N LYS A 133 -10.06 -4.73 9.32
CA LYS A 133 -10.97 -5.85 9.08
C LYS A 133 -10.26 -7.15 9.50
N PRO A 134 -10.84 -7.98 10.39
CA PRO A 134 -10.24 -9.27 10.71
C PRO A 134 -10.01 -10.05 9.42
N PRO A 135 -8.91 -10.84 9.28
CA PRO A 135 -8.87 -11.82 8.22
C PRO A 135 -10.14 -12.65 8.34
N ALA A 136 -10.88 -12.83 7.24
CA ALA A 136 -12.04 -13.69 7.21
C ALA A 136 -11.61 -14.99 7.88
N SER A 137 -12.18 -15.27 9.05
CA SER A 137 -11.83 -16.42 9.87
C SER A 137 -11.84 -17.63 8.96
N ALA A 138 -10.70 -18.33 8.89
CA ALA A 138 -10.71 -19.72 8.46
C ALA A 138 -11.74 -20.40 9.35
N SER A 139 -12.93 -20.66 8.82
CA SER A 139 -13.93 -21.46 9.51
C SER A 139 -13.23 -22.75 9.90
N PRO A 140 -13.20 -23.15 11.19
CA PRO A 140 -12.76 -24.49 11.51
C PRO A 140 -13.69 -25.44 10.75
N SER A 141 -13.12 -26.24 9.86
CA SER A 141 -13.82 -27.34 9.22
C SER A 141 -14.41 -28.20 10.33
N SER A 142 -15.74 -28.20 10.43
CA SER A 142 -16.46 -29.17 11.25
C SER A 142 -16.44 -30.52 10.53
N ASP A 143 -15.26 -31.12 10.44
CA ASP A 143 -15.13 -32.56 10.24
C ASP A 143 -15.11 -33.19 11.63
N THR A 144 -16.31 -33.39 12.17
CA THR A 144 -16.52 -34.42 13.17
C THR A 144 -16.83 -35.71 12.43
N ASP A 145 -15.90 -36.65 12.56
CA ASP A 145 -16.09 -38.09 12.39
C ASP A 145 -17.53 -38.56 12.65
N ARG A 146 -18.14 -39.23 11.67
CA ARG A 146 -18.85 -40.50 11.89
C ARG A 146 -19.12 -41.28 10.62
#